data_AF-A0A9E3KVX1-F1
#
_entry.id   AF-A0A9E3KVX1-F1
#
_cell.length_a   1.000
_cell.length_b   1.000
_cell.length_c   1.000
_cell.angle_alpha   90.00
_cell.angle_beta   90.00
_cell.angle_gamma   90.00
#
_symmetry.space_group_name_H-M   'P 1'
#
loop_
_entity.id
_entity.type
_entity.pdbx_description
1 polymer ?
#
loop_
_entity_poly.entity_id
_entity_poly.type
_entity_poly.pdbx_seq_one_letter_code
_entity_poly.pdbx_strand_id
1 'polypeptide(L)'
;MILKVFRGVWFLSLMAAMANLMYVYAGLPEQVVVQEEGINTTAISKETVFYVWLAVLGIVNVLVYVFGKKLVPSEALRTWFTGLIICLNLFFIIAFSFIGLYNSSESFDFSRAGIVLYISLGLVVAWIVGGAIYGLVKRFSS
;
A
#
# COMPACT_ATOMS: atom_id res chain seq x y z
N MET A 1 2.22 24.94 -2.88
CA MET A 1 1.23 24.52 -3.91
C MET A 1 1.28 23.02 -4.17
N ILE A 2 2.47 22.45 -4.34
CA ILE A 2 2.67 21.01 -4.56
C ILE A 2 2.05 20.10 -3.49
N LEU A 3 2.10 20.50 -2.21
CA LEU A 3 1.48 19.75 -1.11
C LEU A 3 -0.04 19.56 -1.31
N LYS A 4 -0.74 20.54 -1.87
CA LYS A 4 -2.19 20.43 -2.13
C LYS A 4 -2.48 19.38 -3.21
N VAL A 5 -1.65 19.35 -4.26
CA VAL A 5 -1.75 18.33 -5.32
C VAL A 5 -1.50 16.94 -4.74
N PHE A 6 -0.43 16.77 -3.95
CA PHE A 6 -0.15 15.50 -3.29
C PHE A 6 -1.28 15.05 -2.36
N ARG A 7 -1.92 15.97 -1.63
CA ARG A 7 -3.11 15.63 -0.83
C ARG A 7 -4.31 15.20 -1.67
N GLY A 8 -4.53 15.83 -2.84
CA GLY A 8 -5.56 15.41 -3.77
C GLY A 8 -5.32 14.01 -4.31
N VAL A 9 -4.09 13.74 -4.78
CA VAL A 9 -3.70 12.41 -5.29
C VAL A 9 -3.73 11.36 -4.18
N TRP A 10 -3.29 11.71 -2.97
CA TRP A 10 -3.42 10.84 -1.80
C TRP A 10 -4.86 10.44 -1.53
N PHE A 11 -5.79 11.39 -1.51
CA PHE A 11 -7.20 11.09 -1.30
C PHE A 11 -7.75 10.15 -2.38
N LEU A 12 -7.43 10.41 -3.66
CA LEU A 12 -7.82 9.53 -4.76
C LEU A 12 -7.21 8.13 -4.63
N SER A 13 -5.94 8.02 -4.23
CA SER A 13 -5.27 6.72 -4.02
C SER A 13 -5.91 5.92 -2.88
N LEU A 14 -6.36 6.59 -1.82
CA LEU A 14 -7.10 5.95 -0.72
C LEU A 14 -8.47 5.46 -1.20
N MET A 15 -9.20 6.27 -1.97
CA MET A 15 -10.47 5.86 -2.55
C MET A 15 -10.31 4.65 -3.49
N ALA A 16 -9.28 4.65 -4.32
CA ALA A 16 -8.94 3.50 -5.16
C ALA A 16 -8.59 2.25 -4.32
N ALA A 17 -7.80 2.42 -3.26
CA ALA A 17 -7.46 1.32 -2.35
C ALA A 17 -8.68 0.75 -1.63
N MET A 18 -9.63 1.60 -1.24
CA MET A 18 -10.88 1.18 -0.62
C MET A 18 -11.81 0.48 -1.60
N ALA A 19 -11.96 1.01 -2.81
CA ALA A 19 -12.72 0.35 -3.86
C ALA A 19 -12.14 -1.04 -4.17
N ASN A 20 -10.81 -1.15 -4.29
CA ASN A 20 -10.13 -2.43 -4.49
C ASN A 20 -10.33 -3.39 -3.32
N LEU A 21 -10.22 -2.90 -2.07
CA LEU A 21 -10.44 -3.73 -0.88
C LEU A 21 -11.85 -4.34 -0.91
N MET A 22 -12.87 -3.53 -1.16
CA MET A 22 -14.26 -4.02 -1.24
C MET A 22 -14.47 -4.99 -2.40
N TYR A 23 -13.90 -4.67 -3.57
CA TYR A 23 -14.01 -5.50 -4.77
C TYR A 23 -13.39 -6.89 -4.57
N VAL A 24 -12.14 -6.94 -4.10
CA VAL A 24 -11.44 -8.20 -3.87
C VAL A 24 -12.11 -9.00 -2.75
N TYR A 25 -12.52 -8.33 -1.67
CA TYR A 25 -13.24 -8.99 -0.57
C TYR A 25 -14.52 -9.70 -1.04
N ALA A 26 -15.29 -9.06 -1.93
CA ALA A 26 -16.50 -9.65 -2.48
C ALA A 26 -16.23 -10.93 -3.31
N GLY A 27 -15.03 -11.06 -3.87
CA GLY A 27 -14.62 -12.23 -4.65
C GLY A 27 -13.89 -13.31 -3.86
N LEU A 28 -13.58 -13.10 -2.57
CA LEU A 28 -12.84 -14.08 -1.77
C LEU A 28 -13.74 -15.23 -1.30
N PRO A 29 -13.22 -16.48 -1.25
CA PRO A 29 -13.89 -17.60 -0.61
C PRO A 29 -14.00 -17.42 0.91
N GLU A 30 -14.86 -18.18 1.59
CA GLU A 30 -15.05 -18.10 3.05
C GLU A 30 -13.74 -18.31 3.84
N GLN A 31 -12.87 -19.19 3.34
CA GLN A 31 -11.55 -19.43 3.89
C GLN A 31 -10.47 -18.99 2.91
N VAL A 32 -9.60 -18.11 3.37
CA VAL A 32 -8.47 -17.58 2.63
C VAL A 32 -7.20 -18.27 3.11
N VAL A 33 -6.52 -18.95 2.19
CA VAL A 33 -5.22 -19.57 2.42
C VAL A 33 -4.16 -18.46 2.52
N VAL A 34 -3.42 -18.47 3.63
CA VAL A 34 -2.37 -17.48 3.93
C VAL A 34 -0.98 -18.11 3.89
N GLN A 35 -0.90 -19.42 4.14
CA GLN A 35 0.34 -20.15 4.16
C GLN A 35 0.10 -21.60 3.75
N GLU A 36 0.99 -22.10 2.90
CA GLU A 36 1.08 -23.51 2.53
C GLU A 36 2.48 -24.02 2.89
N GLU A 37 2.57 -24.88 3.90
CA GLU A 37 3.81 -25.57 4.28
C GLU A 37 3.66 -27.06 3.99
N GLY A 38 3.96 -27.45 2.76
CA GLY A 38 3.88 -28.84 2.32
C GLY A 38 2.43 -29.34 2.34
N ILE A 39 2.07 -30.13 3.35
CA ILE A 39 0.72 -30.70 3.52
C ILE A 39 -0.16 -29.80 4.41
N ASN A 40 0.44 -28.94 5.23
CA ASN A 40 -0.29 -28.09 6.14
C ASN A 40 -0.69 -26.79 5.46
N THR A 41 -1.98 -26.58 5.27
CA THR A 41 -2.53 -25.30 4.81
C THR A 41 -3.11 -24.54 6.01
N THR A 42 -2.62 -23.32 6.24
CA THR A 42 -3.22 -22.41 7.22
C THR A 42 -4.15 -21.46 6.49
N ALA A 43 -5.45 -21.61 6.76
CA ALA A 43 -6.49 -20.75 6.22
C ALA A 43 -7.16 -19.96 7.36
N ILE A 44 -7.50 -18.71 7.08
CA ILE A 44 -8.24 -17.83 7.99
C ILE A 44 -9.51 -17.33 7.31
N SER A 45 -10.47 -16.82 8.09
CA SER A 45 -11.72 -16.32 7.53
C SER A 45 -11.49 -15.08 6.66
N LYS A 46 -12.24 -14.93 5.57
CA LYS A 46 -12.16 -13.74 4.70
C LYS A 46 -12.45 -12.43 5.45
N GLU A 47 -13.30 -12.47 6.47
CA GLU A 47 -13.60 -11.32 7.33
C GLU A 47 -12.35 -10.91 8.10
N THR A 48 -11.61 -11.89 8.63
CA THR A 48 -10.36 -11.63 9.36
C THR A 48 -9.35 -10.95 8.44
N VAL A 49 -9.17 -11.46 7.22
CA VAL A 49 -8.29 -10.84 6.22
C VAL A 49 -8.73 -9.41 5.92
N PHE A 50 -10.03 -9.20 5.67
CA PHE A 50 -10.59 -7.90 5.35
C PHE A 50 -10.36 -6.88 6.46
N TYR A 51 -10.69 -7.21 7.70
CA TYR A 51 -10.56 -6.26 8.82
C TYR A 51 -9.11 -5.96 9.17
N VAL A 52 -8.20 -6.94 9.06
CA VAL A 52 -6.77 -6.70 9.22
C VAL A 52 -6.28 -5.73 8.14
N TRP A 53 -6.64 -5.95 6.88
CA TRP A 53 -6.23 -5.08 5.78
C TRP A 53 -6.83 -3.68 5.87
N LEU A 54 -8.10 -3.57 6.27
CA LEU A 54 -8.78 -2.31 6.56
C LEU A 54 -8.06 -1.54 7.67
N ALA A 55 -7.68 -2.22 8.75
CA ALA A 55 -6.95 -1.61 9.86
C ALA A 55 -5.59 -1.10 9.41
N VAL A 56 -4.81 -1.90 8.66
CA VAL A 56 -3.51 -1.47 8.12
C VAL A 56 -3.66 -0.25 7.22
N LEU A 57 -4.59 -0.28 6.27
CA LEU A 57 -4.84 0.84 5.36
C LEU A 57 -5.26 2.09 6.14
N GLY A 58 -6.17 1.95 7.10
CA GLY A 58 -6.64 3.04 7.94
C GLY A 58 -5.51 3.67 8.75
N ILE A 59 -4.72 2.87 9.48
CA ILE A 59 -3.59 3.33 10.28
C ILE A 59 -2.61 4.10 9.40
N VAL A 60 -2.18 3.53 8.28
CA VAL A 60 -1.20 4.16 7.38
C VAL A 60 -1.72 5.49 6.83
N ASN A 61 -2.99 5.57 6.44
CA ASN A 61 -3.54 6.80 5.86
C ASN A 61 -3.81 7.89 6.92
N VAL A 62 -4.13 7.51 8.16
CA VAL A 62 -4.26 8.46 9.27
C VAL A 62 -2.93 9.19 9.55
N LEU A 63 -1.79 8.56 9.28
CA LEU A 63 -0.48 9.19 9.49
C LEU A 63 -0.29 10.50 8.69
N VAL A 64 -0.98 10.68 7.55
CA VAL A 64 -0.94 11.95 6.80
C VAL A 64 -1.39 13.14 7.66
N TYR A 65 -2.32 12.92 8.59
CA TYR A 65 -2.80 13.94 9.51
C TYR A 65 -1.88 14.10 10.73
N VAL A 66 -1.25 13.01 11.19
CA VAL A 66 -0.23 13.05 12.25
C VAL A 66 0.95 13.91 11.79
N PHE A 67 1.38 13.81 10.54
CA PHE A 67 2.37 14.70 9.93
C PHE A 67 1.79 16.07 9.53
N GLY A 68 0.84 16.58 10.31
CA GLY A 68 0.23 17.89 10.13
C GLY A 68 1.17 19.06 10.42
N LYS A 69 0.76 20.28 10.04
CA LYS A 69 1.55 21.52 10.19
C LYS A 69 2.07 21.76 11.61
N LYS A 70 1.34 21.29 12.63
CA LYS A 70 1.71 21.48 14.04
C LYS A 70 2.92 20.63 14.45
N LEU A 71 3.02 19.40 13.96
CA LEU A 71 4.08 18.46 14.32
C LEU A 71 5.28 18.55 13.37
N VAL A 72 5.03 18.80 12.08
CA VAL A 72 6.08 18.93 11.07
C VAL A 72 5.94 20.26 10.34
N PRO A 73 6.72 21.29 10.73
CA PRO A 73 6.66 22.61 10.09
C PRO A 73 7.10 22.58 8.62
N SER A 74 8.05 21.71 8.27
CA SER A 74 8.61 21.59 6.92
C SER A 74 7.54 21.17 5.90
N GLU A 75 7.22 22.03 4.93
CA GLU A 75 6.33 21.67 3.81
C GLU A 75 6.94 20.57 2.92
N ALA A 76 8.27 20.58 2.74
CA ALA A 76 8.96 19.58 1.96
C ALA A 76 8.82 18.18 2.57
N LEU A 77 9.04 18.04 3.89
CA LEU A 77 8.94 16.75 4.56
C LEU A 77 7.50 16.21 4.55
N ARG A 78 6.51 17.09 4.73
CA ARG A 78 5.08 16.73 4.62
C ARG A 78 4.71 16.29 3.22
N THR A 79 5.24 16.94 2.19
CA THR A 79 5.00 16.58 0.79
C THR A 79 5.61 15.22 0.48
N TRP A 80 6.87 15.01 0.85
CA TRP A 80 7.56 13.72 0.68
C TRP A 80 6.81 12.57 1.38
N PHE A 81 6.41 12.79 2.64
CA PHE A 81 5.67 11.80 3.42
C PHE A 81 4.30 11.50 2.81
N THR A 82 3.58 12.51 2.35
CA THR A 82 2.30 12.31 1.64
C THR A 82 2.52 11.47 0.37
N GLY A 83 3.63 11.70 -0.35
CA GLY A 83 4.06 10.88 -1.48
C GLY A 83 4.29 9.42 -1.10
N LEU A 84 4.95 9.16 0.04
CA LEU A 84 5.19 7.82 0.53
C LEU A 84 3.87 7.07 0.80
N ILE A 85 2.90 7.74 1.41
CA ILE A 85 1.58 7.15 1.65
C ILE A 85 0.85 6.82 0.34
N ILE A 86 1.00 7.65 -0.70
CA ILE A 86 0.47 7.32 -2.04
C ILE A 86 1.11 6.04 -2.57
N CYS A 87 2.45 5.91 -2.52
CA CYS A 87 3.14 4.70 -2.96
C CYS A 87 2.68 3.46 -2.17
N LEU A 88 2.48 3.59 -0.86
CA LEU A 88 1.95 2.51 -0.02
C LEU A 88 0.53 2.13 -0.40
N ASN A 89 -0.36 3.08 -0.69
CA ASN A 89 -1.72 2.78 -1.14
C ASN A 89 -1.71 2.00 -2.46
N LEU A 90 -0.84 2.36 -3.42
CA LEU A 90 -0.68 1.62 -4.66
C LEU A 90 -0.14 0.20 -4.42
N PHE A 91 0.83 0.05 -3.53
CA PHE A 91 1.31 -1.27 -3.12
C PHE A 91 0.20 -2.10 -2.46
N PHE A 92 -0.60 -1.52 -1.57
CA PHE A 92 -1.70 -2.23 -0.91
C PHE A 92 -2.79 -2.67 -1.87
N ILE A 93 -3.09 -1.87 -2.90
CA ILE A 93 -3.98 -2.29 -3.99
C ILE A 93 -3.45 -3.58 -4.61
N ILE A 94 -2.20 -3.56 -5.07
CA ILE A 94 -1.60 -4.69 -5.78
C ILE A 94 -1.45 -5.92 -4.87
N ALA A 95 -0.99 -5.72 -3.64
CA ALA A 95 -0.82 -6.80 -2.67
C ALA A 95 -2.15 -7.46 -2.30
N PHE A 96 -3.23 -6.68 -2.10
CA PHE A 96 -4.52 -7.26 -1.80
C PHE A 96 -5.14 -7.98 -3.00
N SER A 97 -5.01 -7.39 -4.21
CA SER A 97 -5.44 -8.06 -5.44
C SER A 97 -4.68 -9.37 -5.67
N PHE A 98 -3.40 -9.44 -5.30
CA PHE A 98 -2.62 -10.69 -5.35
C PHE A 98 -3.19 -11.76 -4.42
N ILE A 99 -3.58 -11.40 -3.18
CA ILE A 99 -4.26 -12.33 -2.26
C ILE A 99 -5.55 -12.85 -2.88
N GLY A 100 -6.34 -11.96 -3.50
CA GLY A 100 -7.56 -12.30 -4.22
C GLY A 100 -7.33 -13.30 -5.36
N LEU A 101 -6.32 -13.04 -6.20
CA LEU A 101 -5.97 -13.93 -7.31
C LEU A 101 -5.48 -15.30 -6.82
N TYR A 102 -4.63 -15.32 -5.79
CA TYR A 102 -4.10 -16.57 -5.22
C TYR A 102 -5.21 -17.47 -4.67
N ASN A 103 -6.23 -16.88 -4.06
CA ASN A 103 -7.36 -17.58 -3.46
C ASN A 103 -8.57 -17.74 -4.40
N SER A 104 -8.42 -17.40 -5.68
CA SER A 104 -9.48 -17.58 -6.66
C SER A 104 -9.60 -19.04 -7.07
N SER A 105 -10.83 -19.46 -7.39
CA SER A 105 -11.11 -20.78 -7.97
C SER A 105 -10.72 -20.90 -9.45
N GLU A 106 -10.33 -19.79 -10.08
CA GLU A 106 -9.86 -19.77 -11.46
C GLU A 106 -8.38 -20.10 -11.55
N SER A 107 -7.99 -20.92 -12.54
CA SER A 107 -6.59 -21.27 -12.80
C SER A 107 -5.86 -20.10 -13.44
N PHE A 108 -5.32 -19.19 -12.62
CA PHE A 108 -4.50 -18.08 -13.10
C PHE A 108 -3.04 -18.49 -13.30
N ASP A 109 -2.41 -17.95 -14.35
CA ASP A 109 -0.97 -18.03 -14.52
C ASP A 109 -0.29 -16.96 -13.63
N PHE A 110 0.27 -17.41 -12.51
CA PHE A 110 0.94 -16.55 -11.53
C PHE A 110 2.35 -16.12 -11.93
N SER A 111 2.90 -16.58 -13.07
CA SER A 111 4.27 -16.29 -13.50
C SER A 111 4.60 -14.79 -13.54
N ARG A 112 3.58 -13.95 -13.82
CA ARG A 112 3.71 -12.49 -13.92
C ARG A 112 3.18 -11.74 -12.70
N ALA A 113 2.30 -12.36 -11.91
CA ALA A 113 1.66 -11.71 -10.78
C ALA A 113 2.70 -11.35 -9.69
N GLY A 114 3.68 -12.22 -9.44
CA GLY A 114 4.79 -11.94 -8.54
C GLY A 114 5.64 -10.74 -8.97
N ILE A 115 5.88 -10.59 -10.29
CA ILE A 115 6.67 -9.47 -10.82
C ILE A 115 6.00 -8.12 -10.52
N VAL A 116 4.68 -8.02 -10.71
CA VAL A 116 3.93 -6.78 -10.43
C VAL A 116 3.99 -6.44 -8.93
N LEU A 117 3.90 -7.44 -8.06
CA LEU A 117 4.07 -7.26 -6.62
C LEU A 117 5.46 -6.72 -6.27
N TYR A 118 6.53 -7.30 -6.83
CA TYR A 118 7.90 -6.80 -6.61
C TYR A 118 8.13 -5.40 -7.16
N ILE A 119 7.57 -5.05 -8.33
CA ILE A 119 7.68 -3.70 -8.90
C ILE A 119 7.02 -2.67 -7.97
N SER A 120 5.82 -2.97 -7.46
CA SER A 120 5.12 -2.05 -6.56
C SER A 120 5.81 -1.87 -5.22
N LEU A 121 6.39 -2.93 -4.66
CA LEU A 121 7.27 -2.83 -3.49
C LEU A 121 8.54 -2.01 -3.81
N GLY A 122 9.12 -2.24 -4.99
CA GLY A 122 10.26 -1.48 -5.50
C GLY A 122 9.98 0.02 -5.61
N LEU A 123 8.76 0.42 -6.00
CA LEU A 123 8.34 1.82 -6.02
C LEU A 123 8.37 2.45 -4.62
N VAL A 124 7.89 1.73 -3.59
CA VAL A 124 7.94 2.20 -2.20
C VAL A 124 9.39 2.40 -1.76
N VAL A 125 10.26 1.40 -2.01
CA VAL A 125 11.68 1.47 -1.67
C VAL A 125 12.36 2.62 -2.40
N ALA A 126 12.12 2.76 -3.71
CA ALA A 126 12.68 3.84 -4.52
C ALA A 126 12.26 5.22 -4.00
N TRP A 127 11.01 5.38 -3.54
CA TRP A 127 10.53 6.64 -2.97
C TRP A 127 11.23 7.00 -1.64
N ILE A 128 11.45 5.99 -0.79
CA ILE A 128 12.18 6.16 0.47
C ILE A 128 13.63 6.54 0.21
N VAL A 129 14.32 5.75 -0.62
CA VAL A 129 15.74 5.94 -0.94
C VAL A 129 15.96 7.27 -1.68
N GLY A 130 15.14 7.56 -2.68
CA GLY A 130 15.22 8.81 -3.43
C GLY A 130 15.04 10.05 -2.55
N GLY A 131 14.10 10.00 -1.61
CA GLY A 131 13.91 11.06 -0.62
C GLY A 131 15.10 11.25 0.31
N ALA A 132 15.68 10.15 0.79
CA ALA A 132 16.86 10.18 1.65
C ALA A 132 18.09 10.77 0.91
N ILE A 133 18.34 10.32 -0.33
CA ILE A 133 19.43 10.83 -1.17
C ILE A 133 19.23 12.33 -1.44
N TYR A 134 18.03 12.76 -1.82
CA TYR A 134 17.73 14.17 -2.04
C TYR A 134 18.02 15.01 -0.79
N GLY A 135 17.62 14.53 0.39
CA GLY A 135 17.89 15.19 1.67
C GLY A 135 19.38 15.34 1.96
N LEU A 136 20.19 14.31 1.68
CA LEU A 136 21.64 14.33 1.85
C LEU A 136 22.31 15.30 0.88
N VAL A 137 22.01 15.21 -0.42
CA VAL A 137 22.60 16.07 -1.45
C VAL A 137 22.35 17.55 -1.14
N LYS A 138 21.11 17.89 -0.76
CA LYS A 138 20.75 19.27 -0.41
C LYS A 138 21.53 19.80 0.79
N ARG A 139 21.89 18.92 1.74
CA ARG A 139 22.69 19.31 2.92
C ARG A 139 24.15 19.59 2.57
N PHE A 140 24.71 18.93 1.56
CA PHE A 140 26.09 19.15 1.12
C PHE A 140 26.22 20.29 0.10
N SER A 141 25.15 20.65 -0.60
CA SER A 141 25.13 21.76 -1.57
C SER A 141 24.76 23.12 -0.95
N SER A 142 24.49 23.18 0.36
CA SER A 142 24.13 24.37 1.11
C SER A 142 25.20 24.72 2.13
#